data_AF-A0A3S5CML2-F1
#
_entry.id   AF-A0A3S5CML2-F1
#
_cell.length_a   1.000
_cell.length_b   1.000
_cell.length_c   1.000
_cell.angle_alpha   90.00
_cell.angle_beta   90.00
_cell.angle_gamma   90.00
#
_symmetry.space_group_name_H-M   'P 1'
#
loop_
_entity.id
_entity.type
_entity.pdbx_description
1 polymer ?
#
loop_
_entity_poly.entity_id
_entity_poly.type
_entity_poly.pdbx_seq_one_letter_code
_entity_poly.pdbx_strand_id
1 'polypeptide(L)'
;MSLGPKTLIECMAAAGLPSTLVKCLYIFLDLPPQENAESSQCRLRFQATFRNLLQRICLHHEAAEEIARKDALRYLFSAAADWCPPHNKYWRHSTVAVLSTLAQNSISSVVIHYVHNSGCMAECLKNIKNRLLPCEAVDSFITLLHFLRESSIISQTILDDFRENQGYLQAGDFLLK
;
A
#
# COMPACT_ATOMS: atom_id res chain seq x y z
N MET A 1 34.04 -12.61 -10.04
CA MET A 1 33.02 -13.18 -9.13
C MET A 1 31.72 -13.20 -9.91
N SER A 2 31.28 -14.33 -10.45
CA SER A 2 29.98 -14.38 -11.14
C SER A 2 28.89 -14.32 -10.09
N LEU A 3 28.04 -13.27 -10.11
CA LEU A 3 26.78 -13.33 -9.41
C LEU A 3 26.05 -14.59 -9.88
N GLY A 4 25.58 -15.42 -8.94
CA GLY A 4 24.75 -16.59 -9.26
C GLY A 4 23.52 -16.21 -10.09
N PRO A 5 22.77 -17.19 -10.61
CA PRO A 5 21.58 -16.91 -11.41
C PRO A 5 20.61 -16.04 -10.60
N LYS A 6 20.33 -14.83 -11.08
CA LYS A 6 19.37 -13.92 -10.47
C LYS A 6 18.01 -14.60 -10.40
N THR A 7 17.33 -14.45 -9.27
CA THR A 7 15.95 -14.92 -9.14
C THR A 7 15.05 -14.12 -10.08
N LEU A 8 13.90 -14.69 -10.45
CA LEU A 8 12.93 -13.99 -11.29
C LEU A 8 12.50 -12.65 -10.67
N ILE A 9 12.35 -12.61 -9.34
CA ILE A 9 11.99 -11.40 -8.60
C ILE A 9 13.07 -10.32 -8.71
N GLU A 10 14.35 -10.68 -8.58
CA GLU A 10 15.45 -9.73 -8.77
C GLU A 10 15.48 -9.16 -10.19
N CYS A 11 15.19 -9.99 -11.20
CA CYS A 11 15.05 -9.53 -12.58
C CYS A 11 13.86 -8.56 -12.74
N MET A 12 12.71 -8.87 -12.13
CA MET A 12 11.53 -7.99 -12.15
C MET A 12 11.81 -6.65 -11.46
N ALA A 13 12.46 -6.68 -10.29
CA ALA A 13 12.87 -5.48 -9.56
C ALA A 13 13.87 -4.65 -10.36
N ALA A 14 14.90 -5.29 -10.94
CA ALA A 14 15.86 -4.61 -11.80
C ALA A 14 15.19 -3.93 -13.02
N ALA A 15 14.10 -4.52 -13.54
CA ALA A 15 13.30 -3.97 -14.63
C ALA A 15 12.29 -2.88 -14.18
N GLY A 16 12.18 -2.58 -12.88
CA GLY A 16 11.25 -1.59 -12.35
C GLY A 16 9.77 -2.02 -12.38
N LEU A 17 9.51 -3.32 -12.49
CA LEU A 17 8.15 -3.84 -12.57
C LEU A 17 7.33 -3.62 -11.28
N PRO A 18 7.84 -3.88 -10.06
CA PRO A 18 7.06 -3.71 -8.84
C PRO A 18 6.57 -2.26 -8.65
N SER A 19 7.47 -1.28 -8.76
CA SER A 19 7.12 0.14 -8.67
C SER A 19 6.14 0.60 -9.76
N THR A 20 6.25 0.06 -10.98
CA THR A 20 5.30 0.34 -12.07
C THR A 20 3.91 -0.18 -11.74
N LEU A 21 3.80 -1.42 -11.25
CA LEU A 21 2.52 -2.00 -10.84
C LEU A 21 1.89 -1.20 -9.69
N VAL A 22 2.67 -0.77 -8.70
CA VAL A 22 2.17 0.10 -7.63
C VAL A 22 1.59 1.41 -8.17
N LYS A 23 2.27 2.07 -9.11
CA LYS A 23 1.77 3.30 -9.75
C LYS A 23 0.49 3.05 -10.54
N CYS A 24 0.40 1.93 -11.27
CA CYS A 24 -0.83 1.53 -11.94
C CYS A 24 -1.98 1.38 -10.96
N LEU A 25 -1.74 0.74 -9.80
CA LEU A 25 -2.79 0.53 -8.79
C LEU A 25 -3.38 1.85 -8.27
N TYR A 26 -2.53 2.87 -8.07
CA TYR A 26 -3.00 4.21 -7.70
C TYR A 26 -3.85 4.84 -8.81
N ILE A 27 -3.39 4.79 -10.06
CA ILE A 27 -4.15 5.30 -11.22
C ILE A 27 -5.49 4.56 -11.37
N PHE A 28 -5.54 3.27 -11.00
CA PHE A 28 -6.76 2.48 -11.12
C PHE A 28 -7.91 2.94 -10.22
N LEU A 29 -7.62 3.74 -9.19
CA LEU A 29 -8.65 4.38 -8.36
C LEU A 29 -9.51 5.38 -9.14
N ASP A 30 -9.04 5.88 -10.28
CA ASP A 30 -9.71 6.89 -11.08
C ASP A 30 -10.27 6.37 -12.41
N LEU A 31 -10.29 5.04 -12.62
CA LEU A 31 -10.83 4.49 -13.85
C LEU A 31 -12.33 4.81 -14.01
N PRO A 32 -12.81 5.02 -15.24
CA PRO A 32 -14.22 5.26 -15.49
C PRO A 32 -15.07 4.01 -15.15
N PRO A 33 -16.38 4.19 -14.91
CA PRO A 33 -17.32 3.07 -14.74
C PRO A 33 -17.37 2.19 -15.98
N GLN A 34 -17.92 0.99 -15.85
CA GLN A 34 -18.05 0.05 -16.96
C GLN A 34 -19.42 0.15 -17.61
N GLU A 35 -19.42 0.15 -18.94
CA GLU A 35 -20.63 0.39 -19.74
C GLU A 35 -21.52 -0.85 -19.83
N ASN A 36 -20.95 -2.04 -19.68
CA ASN A 36 -21.68 -3.30 -19.78
C ASN A 36 -21.16 -4.38 -18.80
N ALA A 37 -21.93 -5.46 -18.67
CA ALA A 37 -21.61 -6.55 -17.75
C ALA A 37 -20.33 -7.30 -18.15
N GLU A 38 -20.06 -7.44 -19.46
CA GLU A 38 -18.87 -8.15 -19.97
C GLU A 38 -17.58 -7.42 -19.62
N SER A 39 -17.54 -6.09 -19.84
CA SER A 39 -16.39 -5.25 -19.45
C SER A 39 -16.19 -5.24 -17.93
N SER A 40 -17.28 -5.23 -17.16
CA SER A 40 -17.23 -5.37 -15.70
C SER A 40 -16.59 -6.68 -15.26
N GLN A 41 -16.98 -7.81 -15.86
CA GLN A 41 -16.40 -9.12 -15.55
C GLN A 41 -14.93 -9.21 -15.97
N CYS A 42 -14.58 -8.68 -17.16
CA CYS A 42 -13.21 -8.61 -17.62
C CYS A 42 -12.34 -7.83 -16.63
N ARG A 43 -12.82 -6.67 -16.15
CA ARG A 43 -12.12 -5.83 -15.17
C ARG A 43 -11.92 -6.54 -13.84
N LEU A 44 -12.92 -7.26 -13.33
CA LEU A 44 -12.79 -8.03 -12.08
C LEU A 44 -11.76 -9.16 -12.21
N ARG A 45 -11.72 -9.85 -13.35
CA ARG A 45 -10.70 -10.89 -13.62
C ARG A 45 -9.30 -10.29 -13.67
N PHE A 46 -9.14 -9.17 -14.38
CA PHE A 46 -7.87 -8.45 -14.43
C PHE A 46 -7.43 -8.00 -13.04
N GLN A 47 -8.34 -7.43 -12.25
CA GLN A 47 -8.05 -7.02 -10.89
C GLN A 47 -7.58 -8.19 -10.01
N ALA A 48 -8.26 -9.35 -10.08
CA ALA A 48 -7.86 -10.52 -9.31
C ALA A 48 -6.44 -10.98 -9.67
N THR A 49 -6.13 -11.08 -10.97
CA THR A 49 -4.78 -11.44 -11.44
C THR A 49 -3.74 -10.39 -11.04
N PHE A 50 -4.06 -9.11 -11.20
CA PHE A 50 -3.19 -7.98 -10.86
C PHE A 50 -2.84 -7.98 -9.37
N ARG A 51 -3.86 -8.07 -8.51
CA ARG A 51 -3.70 -8.14 -7.06
C ARG A 51 -2.83 -9.33 -6.67
N ASN A 52 -3.12 -10.52 -7.19
CA ASN A 52 -2.37 -11.73 -6.87
C ASN A 52 -0.91 -11.65 -7.30
N LEU A 53 -0.63 -11.09 -8.49
CA LEU A 53 0.73 -10.88 -8.97
C LEU A 53 1.49 -9.92 -8.04
N LEU A 54 0.90 -8.75 -7.77
CA LEU A 54 1.56 -7.73 -6.95
C LEU A 54 1.75 -8.18 -5.50
N GLN A 55 0.78 -8.89 -4.91
CA GLN A 55 0.95 -9.50 -3.59
C GLN A 55 2.10 -10.50 -3.56
N ARG A 56 2.21 -11.38 -4.57
CA ARG A 56 3.32 -12.35 -4.65
C ARG A 56 4.68 -11.65 -4.78
N ILE A 57 4.76 -10.58 -5.55
CA ILE A 57 5.98 -9.76 -5.67
C ILE A 57 6.32 -9.13 -4.32
N CYS A 58 5.34 -8.57 -3.61
CA CYS A 58 5.50 -7.94 -2.29
C CYS A 58 5.74 -8.94 -1.13
N LEU A 59 5.86 -10.25 -1.40
CA LEU A 59 6.40 -11.20 -0.43
C LEU A 59 7.93 -11.11 -0.29
N HIS A 60 8.59 -10.39 -1.20
CA HIS A 60 10.05 -10.34 -1.31
C HIS A 60 10.60 -8.96 -0.98
N HIS A 61 11.64 -8.91 -0.15
CA HIS A 61 12.27 -7.66 0.31
C HIS A 61 12.84 -6.86 -0.86
N GLU A 62 13.44 -7.53 -1.85
CA GLU A 62 14.04 -6.89 -3.03
C GLU A 62 13.02 -6.05 -3.80
N ALA A 63 11.78 -6.53 -3.88
CA ALA A 63 10.70 -5.80 -4.52
C ALA A 63 10.22 -4.61 -3.68
N ALA A 64 10.01 -4.80 -2.37
CA ALA A 64 9.59 -3.70 -1.49
C ALA A 64 10.62 -2.57 -1.43
N GLU A 65 11.91 -2.91 -1.40
CA GLU A 65 12.98 -1.92 -1.44
C GLU A 65 13.10 -1.24 -2.80
N GLU A 66 12.84 -1.95 -3.91
CA GLU A 66 12.74 -1.34 -5.24
C GLU A 66 11.60 -0.32 -5.30
N ILE A 67 10.42 -0.68 -4.80
CA ILE A 67 9.24 0.20 -4.70
C ILE A 67 9.59 1.48 -3.92
N ALA A 68 10.29 1.34 -2.78
CA ALA A 68 10.75 2.47 -1.98
C ALA A 68 11.79 3.32 -2.73
N ARG A 69 12.83 2.72 -3.30
CA ARG A 69 13.89 3.44 -4.05
C ARG A 69 13.37 4.17 -5.29
N LYS A 70 12.29 3.67 -5.92
CA LYS A 70 11.62 4.32 -7.05
C LYS A 70 10.51 5.28 -6.65
N ASP A 71 10.42 5.62 -5.36
CA ASP A 71 9.51 6.62 -4.82
C ASP A 71 8.03 6.29 -5.12
N ALA A 72 7.75 4.97 -5.15
CA ALA A 72 6.45 4.42 -5.49
C ALA A 72 5.64 4.00 -4.26
N LEU A 73 6.28 3.72 -3.13
CA LEU A 73 5.61 3.21 -1.94
C LEU A 73 4.56 4.19 -1.40
N ARG A 74 4.79 5.51 -1.53
CA ARG A 74 3.78 6.52 -1.15
C ARG A 74 2.46 6.35 -1.88
N TYR A 75 2.46 5.85 -3.12
CA TYR A 75 1.23 5.61 -3.86
C TYR A 75 0.40 4.46 -3.28
N LEU A 76 1.01 3.48 -2.60
CA LEU A 76 0.24 2.48 -1.84
C LEU A 76 -0.44 3.09 -0.62
N PHE A 77 0.28 3.95 0.12
CA PHE A 77 -0.31 4.66 1.28
C PHE A 77 -1.44 5.58 0.83
N SER A 78 -1.22 6.41 -0.20
CA SER A 78 -2.25 7.27 -0.77
C SER A 78 -3.42 6.44 -1.31
N ALA A 79 -3.18 5.38 -2.08
CA ALA A 79 -4.27 4.56 -2.61
C ALA A 79 -5.09 3.86 -1.51
N ALA A 80 -4.48 3.52 -0.38
CA ALA A 80 -5.18 2.92 0.75
C ALA A 80 -6.04 3.96 1.50
N ALA A 81 -5.59 5.22 1.58
CA ALA A 81 -6.21 6.26 2.39
C ALA A 81 -7.03 7.30 1.61
N ASP A 82 -6.97 7.31 0.29
CA ASP A 82 -7.68 8.28 -0.56
C ASP A 82 -9.10 7.85 -0.91
N TRP A 83 -9.93 8.87 -1.11
CA TRP A 83 -11.26 8.69 -1.67
C TRP A 83 -11.17 8.15 -3.10
N CYS A 84 -12.06 7.23 -3.46
CA CYS A 84 -12.27 6.82 -4.84
C CYS A 84 -13.76 6.60 -5.13
N PRO A 85 -14.20 6.69 -6.40
CA PRO A 85 -15.57 6.39 -6.78
C PRO A 85 -16.02 4.98 -6.36
N PRO A 86 -17.31 4.76 -6.07
CA PRO A 86 -17.81 3.47 -5.59
C PRO A 86 -17.44 2.26 -6.47
N HIS A 87 -17.42 2.44 -7.79
CA HIS A 87 -17.04 1.42 -8.76
C HIS A 87 -15.55 1.11 -8.83
N ASN A 88 -14.71 1.78 -8.03
CA ASN A 88 -13.26 1.52 -7.91
C ASN A 88 -12.87 1.07 -6.49
N LYS A 89 -13.82 0.87 -5.57
CA LYS A 89 -13.52 0.42 -4.19
C LYS A 89 -12.72 -0.89 -4.12
N TYR A 90 -12.89 -1.79 -5.08
CA TYR A 90 -12.13 -3.04 -5.13
C TYR A 90 -10.63 -2.82 -5.45
N TRP A 91 -10.26 -1.73 -6.12
CA TRP A 91 -8.86 -1.34 -6.29
C TRP A 91 -8.24 -0.84 -4.99
N ARG A 92 -8.99 -0.06 -4.19
CA ARG A 92 -8.57 0.30 -2.83
C ARG A 92 -8.41 -0.93 -1.93
N HIS A 93 -9.36 -1.87 -1.97
CA HIS A 93 -9.21 -3.16 -1.26
C HIS A 93 -7.98 -3.95 -1.72
N SER A 94 -7.68 -3.93 -3.02
CA SER A 94 -6.45 -4.57 -3.54
C SER A 94 -5.20 -3.89 -3.01
N THR A 95 -5.22 -2.57 -2.88
CA THR A 95 -4.13 -1.77 -2.30
C THR A 95 -3.89 -2.13 -0.85
N VAL A 96 -4.95 -2.13 -0.04
CA VAL A 96 -4.91 -2.55 1.37
C VAL A 96 -4.31 -3.94 1.50
N ALA A 97 -4.77 -4.90 0.69
CA ALA A 97 -4.26 -6.27 0.72
C ALA A 97 -2.77 -6.35 0.34
N VAL A 98 -2.33 -5.59 -0.67
CA VAL A 98 -0.92 -5.51 -1.07
C VAL A 98 -0.07 -4.86 0.02
N LEU A 99 -0.54 -3.78 0.64
CA LEU A 99 0.17 -3.07 1.70
C LEU A 99 0.32 -3.94 2.95
N SER A 100 -0.72 -4.69 3.34
CA SER A 100 -0.63 -5.70 4.41
C SER A 100 0.33 -6.84 4.07
N THR A 101 0.34 -7.32 2.82
CA THR A 101 1.32 -8.32 2.39
C THR A 101 2.75 -7.79 2.50
N LEU A 102 3.00 -6.56 2.04
CA LEU A 102 4.29 -5.89 2.14
C LEU A 102 4.69 -5.75 3.62
N ALA A 103 3.79 -5.24 4.45
CA ALA A 103 4.01 -5.04 5.87
C ALA A 103 4.45 -6.33 6.57
N GLN A 104 3.75 -7.43 6.30
CA GLN A 104 3.99 -8.69 6.98
C GLN A 104 5.27 -9.41 6.55
N ASN A 105 5.72 -9.22 5.31
CA ASN A 105 6.72 -10.11 4.70
C ASN A 105 8.00 -9.42 4.23
N SER A 106 7.97 -8.10 4.03
CA SER A 106 9.02 -7.43 3.25
C SER A 106 9.42 -6.05 3.79
N ILE A 107 9.00 -5.70 5.01
CA ILE A 107 9.51 -4.49 5.67
C ILE A 107 11.01 -4.67 5.91
N SER A 108 11.78 -3.68 5.48
CA SER A 108 13.20 -3.55 5.80
C SER A 108 13.52 -2.14 6.30
N SER A 109 14.73 -1.93 6.78
CA SER A 109 15.20 -0.60 7.18
C SER A 109 15.13 0.41 6.02
N VAL A 110 15.28 -0.02 4.77
CA VAL A 110 15.13 0.84 3.57
C VAL A 110 13.68 1.32 3.44
N VAL A 111 12.72 0.42 3.62
CA VAL A 111 11.28 0.73 3.60
C VAL A 111 10.92 1.68 4.73
N ILE A 112 11.36 1.40 5.95
CA ILE A 112 11.10 2.25 7.14
C ILE A 112 11.67 3.65 6.94
N HIS A 113 12.94 3.76 6.56
CA HIS A 113 13.59 5.05 6.33
C HIS A 113 12.91 5.85 5.23
N TYR A 114 12.46 5.18 4.16
CA TYR A 114 11.66 5.82 3.13
C TYR A 114 10.34 6.37 3.69
N VAL A 115 9.57 5.55 4.42
CA VAL A 115 8.24 5.95 4.94
C VAL A 115 8.36 7.16 5.87
N HIS A 116 9.38 7.18 6.73
CA HIS A 116 9.70 8.30 7.59
C HIS A 116 10.01 9.57 6.77
N ASN A 117 11.02 9.51 5.90
CA ASN A 117 11.49 10.69 5.16
C ASN A 117 10.48 11.24 4.15
N SER A 118 9.61 10.39 3.62
CA SER A 118 8.57 10.79 2.67
C SER A 118 7.30 11.31 3.35
N GLY A 119 7.20 11.25 4.67
CA GLY A 119 6.02 11.70 5.42
C GLY A 119 4.76 10.87 5.13
N CYS A 120 4.90 9.62 4.68
CA CYS A 120 3.79 8.74 4.32
C CYS A 120 2.79 8.56 5.48
N MET A 121 3.28 8.48 6.71
CA MET A 121 2.43 8.30 7.91
C MET A 121 1.50 9.51 8.13
N ALA A 122 2.06 10.72 8.08
CA ALA A 122 1.33 11.97 8.26
C ALA A 122 0.22 12.14 7.21
N GLU A 123 0.55 11.93 5.93
CA GLU A 123 -0.41 12.07 4.83
C GLU A 123 -1.49 10.98 4.88
N CYS A 124 -1.14 9.74 5.23
CA CYS A 124 -2.10 8.65 5.39
C CYS A 124 -3.13 8.95 6.49
N LEU A 125 -2.69 9.36 7.69
CA LEU A 125 -3.58 9.72 8.79
C LEU A 125 -4.54 10.85 8.42
N LYS A 126 -4.01 11.90 7.78
CA LYS A 126 -4.78 13.03 7.28
C LYS A 126 -5.84 12.61 6.26
N ASN A 127 -5.50 11.72 5.33
CA ASN A 127 -6.43 11.28 4.29
C ASN A 127 -7.53 10.36 4.86
N ILE A 128 -7.17 9.44 5.76
CA ILE A 128 -8.16 8.62 6.49
C ILE A 128 -9.17 9.50 7.23
N LYS A 129 -8.71 10.57 7.89
CA LYS A 129 -9.59 11.47 8.65
C LYS A 129 -10.50 12.32 7.76
N ASN A 130 -9.97 12.83 6.64
CA ASN A 130 -10.63 13.92 5.90
C ASN A 130 -11.29 13.48 4.59
N ARG A 131 -10.91 12.33 4.02
CA ARG A 131 -11.32 11.91 2.67
C ARG A 131 -12.22 10.68 2.67
N LEU A 132 -12.19 9.88 3.73
CA LEU A 132 -12.91 8.61 3.77
C LEU A 132 -14.19 8.69 4.60
N LEU A 133 -15.20 7.94 4.17
CA LEU A 133 -16.38 7.66 4.99
C LEU A 133 -15.99 6.74 6.16
N PRO A 134 -16.69 6.78 7.30
CA PRO A 134 -16.31 6.03 8.51
C PRO A 134 -16.01 4.54 8.26
N CYS A 135 -16.86 3.83 7.52
CA CYS A 135 -16.63 2.41 7.22
C CYS A 135 -15.37 2.17 6.37
N GLU A 136 -15.06 3.07 5.44
CA GLU A 136 -13.89 2.93 4.56
C GLU A 136 -12.59 3.30 5.27
N ALA A 137 -12.71 4.24 6.21
CA ALA A 137 -11.62 4.65 7.06
C ALA A 137 -11.15 3.52 7.99
N VAL A 138 -12.06 2.64 8.44
CA VAL A 138 -11.72 1.48 9.31
C VAL A 138 -10.73 0.53 8.63
N ASP A 139 -10.99 0.06 7.41
CA ASP A 139 -10.07 -0.87 6.71
C ASP A 139 -8.69 -0.23 6.48
N SER A 140 -8.70 1.04 6.09
CA SER A 140 -7.49 1.82 5.85
C SER A 140 -6.69 2.01 7.15
N PHE A 141 -7.38 2.25 8.26
CA PHE A 141 -6.78 2.42 9.58
C PHE A 141 -6.25 1.10 10.15
N ILE A 142 -6.97 -0.02 10.01
CA ILE A 142 -6.50 -1.36 10.38
C ILE A 142 -5.22 -1.69 9.61
N THR A 143 -5.17 -1.38 8.32
CA THR A 143 -3.98 -1.58 7.48
C THR A 143 -2.81 -0.75 7.98
N LEU A 144 -3.06 0.51 8.36
CA LEU A 144 -2.05 1.40 8.91
C LEU A 144 -1.51 0.87 10.25
N LEU A 145 -2.38 0.41 11.14
CA LEU A 145 -1.99 -0.20 12.42
C LEU A 145 -1.23 -1.52 12.22
N HIS A 146 -1.58 -2.30 11.21
CA HIS A 146 -0.82 -3.50 10.83
C HIS A 146 0.59 -3.12 10.38
N PHE A 147 0.73 -2.15 9.49
CA PHE A 147 2.05 -1.63 9.08
C PHE A 147 2.87 -1.13 10.28
N LEU A 148 2.22 -0.38 11.18
CA LEU A 148 2.82 0.13 12.41
C LEU A 148 3.35 -1.01 13.29
N ARG A 149 2.53 -2.04 13.53
CA ARG A 149 2.92 -3.24 14.28
C ARG A 149 4.15 -3.90 13.67
N GLU A 150 4.11 -4.23 12.38
CA GLU A 150 5.22 -4.96 11.75
C GLU A 150 6.50 -4.11 11.72
N SER A 151 6.40 -2.80 11.44
CA SER A 151 7.56 -1.92 11.45
C SER A 151 8.20 -1.77 12.84
N SER A 152 7.39 -1.76 13.91
CA SER A 152 7.84 -1.64 15.30
C SER A 152 8.73 -2.79 15.77
N ILE A 153 8.63 -3.96 15.12
CA ILE A 153 9.48 -5.13 15.41
C ILE A 153 10.94 -4.83 15.01
N ILE A 154 11.13 -3.95 14.02
CA ILE A 154 12.45 -3.60 13.47
C ILE A 154 12.93 -2.24 14.00
N SER A 155 12.06 -1.23 14.07
CA SER A 155 12.40 0.12 14.55
C SER A 155 11.18 0.86 15.10
N GLN A 156 11.40 1.70 16.12
CA GLN A 156 10.35 2.57 16.69
C GLN A 156 10.05 3.82 15.84
N THR A 157 10.83 4.10 14.79
CA THR A 157 10.70 5.32 13.96
C THR A 157 9.27 5.59 13.49
N ILE A 158 8.60 4.59 12.91
CA ILE A 158 7.24 4.76 12.38
C ILE A 158 6.21 4.89 13.51
N LEU A 159 6.49 4.32 14.68
CA LEU A 159 5.66 4.48 15.87
C LEU A 159 5.76 5.90 16.43
N ASP A 160 6.96 6.48 16.42
CA ASP A 160 7.19 7.87 16.78
C ASP A 160 6.51 8.81 15.78
N ASP A 161 6.63 8.56 14.46
CA ASP A 161 5.92 9.33 13.43
C ASP A 161 4.40 9.30 13.65
N PHE A 162 3.85 8.11 13.96
CA PHE A 162 2.42 7.96 14.26
C PHE A 162 2.01 8.77 15.50
N ARG A 163 2.84 8.77 16.56
CA ARG A 163 2.61 9.57 17.77
C ARG A 163 2.60 11.06 17.46
N GLU A 164 3.62 11.54 16.76
CA GLU A 164 3.81 12.96 16.44
C GLU A 164 2.69 13.50 15.55
N ASN A 165 2.12 12.66 14.70
CA ASN A 165 0.99 12.99 13.84
C ASN A 165 -0.39 12.71 14.48
N GLN A 166 -0.47 12.65 15.80
CA GLN A 166 -1.72 12.48 16.57
C GLN A 166 -2.48 11.17 16.25
N GLY A 167 -1.77 10.14 15.78
CA GLY A 167 -2.39 8.86 15.40
C GLY A 167 -3.14 8.18 16.55
N TYR A 168 -2.65 8.28 17.79
CA TYR A 168 -3.33 7.72 18.96
C TYR A 168 -4.65 8.43 19.28
N LEU A 169 -4.71 9.75 19.09
CA LEU A 169 -5.95 10.51 19.28
C LEU A 169 -6.99 10.08 18.25
N GLN A 170 -6.58 9.97 16.98
CA GLN A 170 -7.43 9.48 15.91
C GLN A 170 -7.88 8.03 16.15
N ALA A 171 -7.02 7.16 16.69
CA ALA A 171 -7.39 5.81 17.09
C ALA A 171 -8.49 5.81 18.16
N GLY A 172 -8.36 6.67 19.17
CA GLY A 172 -9.38 6.87 20.21
C GLY A 172 -10.71 7.32 19.61
N ASP A 173 -10.69 8.30 18.71
CA ASP A 173 -11.89 8.79 18.02
C ASP A 173 -12.60 7.71 17.18
N PHE A 174 -11.85 6.76 16.60
CA PHE A 174 -12.40 5.64 15.83
C PHE A 174 -13.03 4.55 16.72
N LEU A 175 -12.46 4.29 17.90
CA LEU A 175 -12.91 3.22 18.79
C LEU A 175 -14.05 3.64 19.73
N LEU A 176 -14.19 4.93 20.00
CA LEU A 176 -15.15 5.49 20.96
C LEU A 176 -16.42 6.05 20.31
N LYS A 177 -16.54 5.97 18.98
CA LYS A 177 -17.73 6.33 18.20
C LYS A 177 -18.36 5.09 17.58
#